data_AF-A0A250XA28-F1
#
_entry.id   AF-A0A250XA28-F1
#
_cell.length_a   1.000
_cell.length_b   1.000
_cell.length_c   1.000
_cell.angle_alpha   90.00
_cell.angle_beta   90.00
_cell.angle_gamma   90.00
#
_symmetry.space_group_name_H-M   'P 1'
#
loop_
_entity.id
_entity.type
_entity.pdbx_description
1 polymer ?
#
loop_
_entity_poly.entity_id
_entity_poly.type
_entity_poly.pdbx_seq_one_letter_code
_entity_poly.pdbx_strand_id
1 'polypeptide(L)'
;MHFERLIVCKLLLSSESFGNVFHRNNKYDIHHAGTKLKGRIVRHTCDIIWGSLRNCLFGAFTSSTSRMAKVKAYELRNESKSDLSNRLKELKGELGALRVAKVTGGAPNKLSKIKSVRKNIARVNTVYRQNQLTALRSTIEADAKNKNGKMYLPVDMRVKKTRAIRRRLTKAQASKKTEKQAKKIAAFPTRKYTLKA
;
A
#
# COMPACT_ATOMS: atom_id res chain seq x y z
N MET A 1 -54.22 -2.51 -0.54
CA MET A 1 -54.28 -3.89 -1.05
C MET A 1 -54.09 -3.84 -2.56
N HIS A 2 -53.00 -4.43 -3.06
CA HIS A 2 -52.75 -4.82 -4.46
C HIS A 2 -52.70 -3.72 -5.56
N PHE A 3 -51.81 -3.74 -6.55
CA PHE A 3 -50.54 -4.43 -6.80
C PHE A 3 -49.87 -3.73 -8.02
N GLU A 4 -48.59 -3.99 -8.18
CA GLU A 4 -47.59 -3.44 -9.09
C GLU A 4 -47.88 -3.38 -10.63
N ARG A 5 -47.02 -2.55 -11.28
CA ARG A 5 -46.17 -2.84 -12.48
C ARG A 5 -46.63 -2.42 -13.90
N LEU A 6 -45.86 -1.48 -14.49
CA LEU A 6 -45.08 -1.57 -15.75
C LEU A 6 -44.95 -0.17 -16.40
N ILE A 7 -43.77 0.47 -16.38
CA ILE A 7 -42.73 0.49 -17.44
C ILE A 7 -43.20 1.19 -18.74
N VAL A 8 -42.65 2.38 -19.04
CA VAL A 8 -41.86 2.71 -20.28
C VAL A 8 -41.62 4.24 -20.38
N CYS A 9 -40.33 4.59 -20.55
CA CYS A 9 -39.74 5.77 -21.21
C CYS A 9 -40.33 7.19 -21.01
N LYS A 10 -39.54 8.02 -20.30
CA LYS A 10 -39.24 9.36 -20.78
C LYS A 10 -37.73 9.61 -20.75
N LEU A 11 -37.20 9.69 -21.97
CA LEU A 11 -35.88 10.18 -22.34
C LEU A 11 -35.68 11.65 -21.94
N LEU A 12 -34.39 12.01 -21.88
CA LEU A 12 -33.77 13.33 -22.12
C LEU A 12 -33.68 14.34 -20.97
N LEU A 13 -32.46 14.49 -20.44
CA LEU A 13 -31.63 15.73 -20.40
C LEU A 13 -30.36 15.40 -19.58
N SER A 14 -29.22 15.11 -20.22
CA SER A 14 -28.16 16.07 -20.56
C SER A 14 -27.35 16.57 -19.36
N SER A 15 -26.13 16.02 -19.17
CA SER A 15 -24.90 16.79 -18.86
C SER A 15 -23.71 15.85 -18.60
N GLU A 16 -22.93 15.62 -19.66
CA GLU A 16 -21.47 15.76 -19.69
C GLU A 16 -20.65 15.23 -18.51
N SER A 17 -20.16 14.00 -18.70
CA SER A 17 -19.04 13.46 -17.95
C SER A 17 -17.73 14.08 -18.46
N PHE A 18 -17.24 15.12 -17.78
CA PHE A 18 -15.87 15.61 -17.96
C PHE A 18 -14.87 14.54 -17.49
N GLY A 19 -14.37 13.77 -18.45
CA GLY A 19 -13.16 12.97 -18.30
C GLY A 19 -11.95 13.88 -18.26
N ASN A 20 -11.20 13.87 -17.15
CA ASN A 20 -9.91 14.54 -17.09
C ASN A 20 -8.79 13.55 -17.40
N VAL A 21 -8.50 13.44 -18.69
CA VAL A 21 -7.35 12.77 -19.28
C VAL A 21 -6.13 13.67 -19.08
N PHE A 22 -5.34 13.44 -18.03
CA PHE A 22 -4.03 14.09 -17.95
C PHE A 22 -2.98 13.22 -18.65
N HIS A 23 -2.90 13.42 -19.97
CA HIS A 23 -1.78 13.04 -20.81
C HIS A 23 -0.53 13.79 -20.32
N ARG A 24 0.40 13.09 -19.66
CA ARG A 24 1.80 13.54 -19.62
C ARG A 24 2.55 12.88 -20.77
N ASN A 25 2.45 13.52 -21.92
CA ASN A 25 3.42 13.37 -22.99
C ASN A 25 4.75 13.93 -22.45
N ASN A 26 5.78 13.08 -22.37
CA ASN A 26 7.14 13.59 -22.51
C ASN A 26 7.85 12.66 -23.49
N LYS A 27 7.87 13.15 -24.72
CA LYS A 27 8.51 12.61 -25.90
C LYS A 27 9.96 13.06 -25.82
N TYR A 28 10.86 12.14 -25.51
CA TYR A 28 12.28 12.30 -25.84
C TYR A 28 12.72 11.01 -26.51
N ASP A 29 12.71 11.10 -27.84
CA ASP A 29 13.45 10.24 -28.73
C ASP A 29 14.94 10.39 -28.40
N ILE A 30 15.61 9.29 -28.07
CA ILE A 30 17.06 9.16 -28.25
C ILE A 30 17.30 7.83 -28.95
N HIS A 31 17.38 7.90 -30.28
CA HIS A 31 18.17 6.95 -31.05
C HIS A 31 19.65 7.29 -30.82
N HIS A 32 20.45 6.33 -30.35
CA HIS A 32 21.70 5.97 -31.03
C HIS A 32 22.37 4.73 -30.43
N ALA A 33 22.72 3.84 -31.36
CA ALA A 33 23.91 3.00 -31.44
C ALA A 33 24.28 2.11 -30.24
N GLY A 34 24.23 0.80 -30.48
CA GLY A 34 24.99 -0.16 -29.70
C GLY A 34 26.49 -0.04 -30.00
N THR A 35 27.30 -0.17 -28.95
CA THR A 35 28.64 -0.76 -29.04
C THR A 35 28.92 -1.57 -27.79
N LYS A 36 29.27 -2.82 -28.04
CA LYS A 36 29.67 -3.85 -27.10
C LYS A 36 31.17 -3.69 -26.85
N LEU A 37 31.60 -3.26 -25.66
CA LEU A 37 33.00 -3.40 -25.26
C LEU A 37 33.11 -3.85 -23.80
N LYS A 38 33.91 -4.90 -23.64
CA LYS A 38 34.35 -5.53 -22.39
C LYS A 38 35.21 -4.53 -21.61
N GLY A 39 35.16 -4.57 -20.27
CA GLY A 39 36.11 -3.84 -19.45
C GLY A 39 35.84 -3.94 -17.96
N ARG A 40 36.41 -4.96 -17.32
CA ARG A 40 36.55 -5.08 -15.87
C ARG A 40 37.73 -4.20 -15.45
N ILE A 41 37.50 -3.14 -14.67
CA ILE A 41 38.53 -2.52 -13.85
C ILE A 41 37.97 -2.42 -12.42
N VAL A 42 38.61 -3.19 -11.55
CA VAL A 42 38.51 -3.11 -10.10
C VAL A 42 39.27 -1.87 -9.67
N ARG A 43 38.64 -0.95 -8.93
CA ARG A 43 39.34 -0.14 -7.94
C ARG A 43 38.50 -0.05 -6.67
N HIS A 44 39.02 -0.79 -5.70
CA HIS A 44 38.82 -0.61 -4.28
C HIS A 44 39.23 0.82 -3.87
N THR A 45 38.75 1.26 -2.71
CA THR A 45 39.09 2.50 -1.98
C THR A 45 38.34 3.76 -2.43
N CYS A 46 37.26 4.11 -1.72
CA CYS A 46 37.25 5.26 -0.78
C CYS A 46 35.81 5.54 -0.28
N ASP A 47 35.26 4.66 0.57
CA ASP A 47 34.09 4.97 1.42
C ASP A 47 34.52 4.98 2.91
N ILE A 48 35.66 5.61 3.16
CA ILE A 48 36.04 6.17 4.45
C ILE A 48 36.16 7.67 4.14
N ILE A 49 35.52 8.53 4.93
CA ILE A 49 35.34 10.00 4.72
C ILE A 49 33.98 10.39 4.09
N TRP A 50 32.87 9.83 4.58
CA TRP A 50 31.63 10.62 4.79
C TRP A 50 30.84 10.09 5.99
N GLY A 51 31.56 9.92 7.11
CA GLY A 51 31.05 9.35 8.35
C GLY A 51 31.61 10.08 9.56
N SER A 52 31.57 11.42 9.56
CA SER A 52 31.80 12.24 10.75
C SER A 52 31.24 13.63 10.48
N LEU A 53 30.51 14.20 11.44
CA LEU A 53 29.69 15.42 11.35
C LEU A 53 28.29 15.29 10.73
N ARG A 54 27.46 14.42 11.30
CA ARG A 54 26.04 14.75 11.46
C ARG A 54 25.48 14.17 12.76
N ASN A 55 25.25 15.09 13.71
CA ASN A 55 24.43 14.97 14.92
C ASN A 55 25.11 14.52 16.21
N CYS A 56 26.08 15.32 16.67
CA CYS A 56 25.97 15.84 18.03
C CYS A 56 24.90 16.94 18.03
N LEU A 57 24.08 17.00 19.07
CA LEU A 57 22.83 17.77 19.21
C LEU A 57 21.63 17.26 18.38
N PHE A 58 21.14 16.08 18.74
CA PHE A 58 19.68 15.93 18.85
C PHE A 58 19.37 15.57 20.30
N GLY A 59 19.31 16.61 21.12
CA GLY A 59 18.86 16.51 22.50
C GLY A 59 17.52 15.78 22.51
N ALA A 60 17.45 14.71 23.30
CA ALA A 60 16.21 14.05 23.65
C ALA A 60 15.39 15.00 24.53
N PHE A 61 14.73 15.97 23.90
CA PHE A 61 13.61 16.66 24.51
C PHE A 61 12.45 15.66 24.51
N THR A 62 12.46 14.76 25.50
CA THR A 62 11.28 13.99 25.89
C THR A 62 10.31 14.97 26.51
N SER A 63 9.67 15.79 25.67
CA SER A 63 8.45 16.47 26.09
C SER A 63 7.46 15.37 26.46
N SER A 64 7.27 15.19 27.77
CA SER A 64 6.12 14.56 28.36
C SER A 64 4.90 15.39 27.95
N THR A 65 4.48 15.26 26.69
CA THR A 65 3.29 15.90 26.17
C THR A 65 2.12 15.42 27.00
N SER A 66 1.57 16.34 27.78
CA SER A 66 0.31 16.26 28.52
C SER A 66 -0.62 15.18 27.98
N ARG A 67 -0.87 14.18 28.82
CA ARG A 67 -1.64 12.97 28.56
C ARG A 67 -3.14 13.29 28.42
N MET A 68 -3.54 14.04 27.39
CA MET A 68 -4.96 14.08 27.00
C MET A 68 -5.33 12.77 26.32
N ALA A 69 -6.51 12.23 26.66
CA ALA A 69 -7.06 10.93 26.29
C ALA A 69 -6.75 10.51 24.84
N LYS A 70 -5.59 9.86 24.67
CA LYS A 70 -5.11 9.35 23.40
C LYS A 70 -5.69 7.95 23.26
N VAL A 71 -6.67 7.78 22.37
CA VAL A 71 -7.23 6.45 22.06
C VAL A 71 -6.10 5.55 21.59
N LYS A 72 -5.90 4.42 22.27
CA LYS A 72 -4.83 3.48 21.96
C LYS A 72 -5.33 2.47 20.93
N ALA A 73 -4.50 2.19 19.94
CA ALA A 73 -4.93 1.38 18.80
C ALA A 73 -5.15 -0.10 19.15
N TYR A 74 -4.51 -0.62 20.20
CA TYR A 74 -4.70 -2.01 20.61
C TYR A 74 -6.08 -2.26 21.22
N GLU A 75 -6.63 -1.27 21.94
CA GLU A 75 -7.96 -1.35 22.56
C GLU A 75 -9.04 -1.46 21.47
N LEU A 76 -8.90 -0.64 20.42
CA LEU A 76 -9.81 -0.62 19.26
C LEU A 76 -9.84 -1.92 18.45
N ARG A 77 -8.80 -2.76 18.50
CA ARG A 77 -8.76 -4.00 17.72
C ARG A 77 -9.67 -5.09 18.27
N ASN A 78 -9.94 -5.05 19.57
CA ASN A 78 -10.77 -6.03 20.27
C ASN A 78 -12.26 -5.66 20.24
N GLU A 79 -12.60 -4.48 19.74
CA GLU A 79 -13.96 -3.96 19.68
C GLU A 79 -14.71 -4.45 18.45
N SER A 80 -16.04 -4.51 18.57
CA SER A 80 -16.90 -4.92 17.47
C SER A 80 -17.04 -3.81 16.41
N LYS A 81 -17.50 -4.18 15.21
CA LYS A 81 -17.72 -3.24 14.11
C LYS A 81 -18.74 -2.14 14.46
N SER A 82 -19.78 -2.48 15.22
CA SER A 82 -20.79 -1.51 15.69
C SER A 82 -20.17 -0.51 16.65
N ASP A 83 -19.36 -0.95 17.60
CA ASP A 83 -18.75 -0.08 18.60
C ASP A 83 -17.77 0.91 17.96
N LEU A 84 -16.96 0.45 17.01
CA LEU A 84 -16.07 1.30 16.23
C LEU A 84 -16.85 2.37 15.43
N SER A 85 -18.02 2.01 14.91
CA SER A 85 -18.87 2.95 14.16
C SER A 85 -19.52 4.00 15.07
N ASN A 86 -19.88 3.62 16.30
CA ASN A 86 -20.46 4.51 17.29
C ASN A 86 -19.43 5.51 17.81
N ARG A 87 -18.24 5.04 18.23
CA ARG A 87 -17.12 5.90 18.61
C ARG A 87 -16.73 6.89 17.52
N LEU A 88 -16.79 6.47 16.26
CA LEU A 88 -16.52 7.35 15.12
C LEU A 88 -17.55 8.47 15.02
N LYS A 89 -18.84 8.21 15.26
CA LYS A 89 -19.89 9.23 15.25
C LYS A 89 -19.70 10.23 16.39
N GLU A 90 -19.43 9.75 17.60
CA GLU A 90 -19.16 10.58 18.78
C GLU A 90 -17.97 11.52 18.54
N LEU A 91 -16.82 10.99 18.11
CA LEU A 91 -15.62 11.79 17.83
C LEU A 91 -15.83 12.80 16.69
N LYS A 92 -16.68 12.50 15.71
CA LYS A 92 -17.04 13.46 14.65
C LYS A 92 -17.95 14.57 15.19
N GLY A 93 -18.90 14.25 16.06
CA GLY A 93 -19.74 15.22 16.76
C GLY A 93 -18.90 16.18 17.60
N GLU A 94 -17.97 15.64 18.40
CA GLU A 94 -17.01 16.44 19.17
C GLU A 94 -16.16 17.35 18.27
N LEU A 95 -15.63 16.82 17.16
CA LEU A 95 -14.85 17.63 16.22
C LEU A 95 -15.68 18.76 15.60
N GLY A 96 -16.96 18.51 15.31
CA GLY A 96 -17.90 19.53 14.83
C GLY A 96 -18.05 20.66 15.83
N ALA A 97 -18.35 20.34 17.09
CA ALA A 97 -18.48 21.31 18.18
C ALA A 97 -17.18 22.12 18.39
N LEU A 98 -16.02 21.47 18.34
CA LEU A 98 -14.72 22.14 18.49
C LEU A 98 -14.39 23.09 17.32
N ARG A 99 -14.88 22.80 16.12
CA ARG A 99 -14.70 23.70 14.96
C ARG A 99 -15.56 24.95 15.07
N VAL A 100 -16.79 24.84 15.53
CA VAL A 100 -17.65 26.01 15.81
C VAL A 100 -17.01 26.86 16.90
N ALA A 101 -16.58 26.24 18.01
CA ALA A 101 -15.90 26.94 19.09
C ALA A 101 -14.60 27.64 18.66
N LYS A 102 -13.91 27.13 17.63
CA LYS A 102 -12.74 27.80 17.05
C LYS A 102 -13.11 29.11 16.35
N VAL A 103 -14.23 29.14 15.63
CA VAL A 103 -14.71 30.33 14.91
C VAL A 103 -15.20 31.39 15.89
N THR A 104 -15.88 30.99 16.96
CA THR A 104 -16.43 31.91 17.97
C THR A 104 -15.41 32.37 19.02
N GLY A 105 -14.10 32.17 18.80
CA GLY A 105 -13.05 32.62 19.74
C GLY A 105 -13.03 31.87 21.09
N GLY A 106 -13.33 30.57 21.10
CA GLY A 106 -13.41 29.78 22.34
C GLY A 106 -12.07 29.56 23.06
N ALA A 107 -12.15 29.17 24.34
CA ALA A 107 -11.00 28.97 25.22
C ALA A 107 -9.90 28.06 24.62
N PRO A 108 -8.60 28.37 24.85
CA PRO A 108 -7.47 27.67 24.23
C PRO A 108 -7.42 26.17 24.57
N ASN A 109 -7.89 25.78 25.75
CA ASN A 109 -7.97 24.37 26.18
C ASN A 109 -8.90 23.54 25.28
N LYS A 110 -9.97 24.13 24.72
CA LYS A 110 -10.85 23.47 23.76
C LYS A 110 -10.16 23.33 22.40
N LEU A 111 -9.41 24.33 21.97
CA LEU A 111 -8.68 24.33 20.69
C LEU A 111 -7.57 23.28 20.64
N SER A 112 -6.86 23.08 21.75
CA SER A 112 -5.81 22.06 21.89
C SER A 112 -6.33 20.63 21.64
N LYS A 113 -7.63 20.36 21.89
CA LYS A 113 -8.28 19.05 21.64
C LYS A 113 -8.48 18.75 20.16
N ILE A 114 -8.48 19.74 19.27
CA ILE A 114 -8.74 19.52 17.84
C ILE A 114 -7.70 18.56 17.24
N LYS A 115 -6.42 18.72 17.60
CA LYS A 115 -5.34 17.86 17.09
C LYS A 115 -5.45 16.42 17.60
N SER A 116 -5.82 16.22 18.86
CA SER A 116 -5.97 14.89 19.44
C SER A 116 -7.20 14.17 18.85
N VAL A 117 -8.35 14.84 18.76
CA VAL A 117 -9.59 14.27 18.18
C VAL A 117 -9.39 13.89 16.71
N ARG A 118 -8.74 14.72 15.88
CA ARG A 118 -8.41 14.37 14.49
C ARG A 118 -7.54 13.11 14.39
N LYS A 119 -6.54 12.98 15.26
CA LYS A 119 -5.69 11.78 15.32
C LYS A 119 -6.46 10.56 15.82
N ASN A 120 -7.39 10.72 16.76
CA ASN A 120 -8.23 9.64 17.26
C ASN A 120 -9.18 9.12 16.16
N ILE A 121 -9.85 10.00 15.40
CA ILE A 121 -10.68 9.63 14.23
C ILE A 121 -9.86 8.83 13.21
N ALA A 122 -8.64 9.31 12.90
CA ALA A 122 -7.76 8.62 11.97
C ALA A 122 -7.40 7.20 12.45
N ARG A 123 -7.16 7.01 13.75
CA ARG A 123 -6.88 5.68 14.32
C ARG A 123 -8.08 4.75 14.21
N VAL A 124 -9.29 5.21 14.55
CA VAL A 124 -10.53 4.41 14.43
C VAL A 124 -10.77 3.99 12.98
N ASN A 125 -10.69 4.93 12.03
CA ASN A 125 -10.81 4.61 10.60
C ASN A 125 -9.75 3.62 10.11
N THR A 126 -8.52 3.74 10.62
CA THR A 126 -7.43 2.82 10.26
C THR A 126 -7.73 1.40 10.73
N VAL A 127 -8.17 1.22 11.99
CA VAL A 127 -8.53 -0.10 12.53
C VAL A 127 -9.76 -0.67 11.83
N TYR A 128 -10.78 0.15 11.57
CA TYR A 128 -11.96 -0.26 10.80
C TYR A 128 -11.57 -0.78 9.41
N ARG A 129 -10.72 -0.05 8.68
CA ARG A 129 -10.23 -0.46 7.36
C ARG A 129 -9.35 -1.72 7.44
N GLN A 130 -8.52 -1.85 8.47
CA GLN A 130 -7.72 -3.07 8.71
C GLN A 130 -8.64 -4.28 8.88
N ASN A 131 -9.65 -4.20 9.76
CA ASN A 131 -10.60 -5.29 10.00
C ASN A 131 -11.38 -5.66 8.74
N GLN A 132 -11.85 -4.66 7.99
CA GLN A 132 -12.51 -4.87 6.70
C GLN A 132 -11.59 -5.58 5.69
N LEU A 133 -10.36 -5.12 5.54
CA LEU A 133 -9.40 -5.75 4.61
C LEU A 133 -9.05 -7.16 5.05
N THR A 134 -8.84 -7.41 6.34
CA THR A 134 -8.54 -8.74 6.88
C THR A 134 -9.70 -9.72 6.62
N ALA A 135 -10.95 -9.31 6.85
CA ALA A 135 -12.12 -10.13 6.52
C ALA A 135 -12.27 -10.41 5.02
N LEU A 136 -11.94 -9.42 4.17
CA LEU A 136 -11.90 -9.62 2.72
C LEU A 136 -10.75 -10.54 2.29
N ARG A 137 -9.60 -10.52 2.98
CA ARG A 137 -8.49 -11.44 2.69
C ARG A 137 -8.87 -12.87 3.02
N SER A 138 -9.46 -13.11 4.19
CA SER A 138 -9.82 -14.47 4.63
C SER A 138 -10.89 -15.10 3.75
N THR A 139 -11.90 -14.34 3.32
CA THR A 139 -12.93 -14.80 2.38
C THR A 139 -12.34 -15.18 1.03
N ILE A 140 -11.52 -14.30 0.43
CA ILE A 140 -10.84 -14.57 -0.84
C ILE A 140 -9.90 -15.78 -0.75
N GLU A 141 -9.21 -15.96 0.38
CA GLU A 141 -8.35 -17.11 0.63
C GLU A 141 -9.12 -18.42 0.77
N ALA A 142 -10.30 -18.41 1.39
CA ALA A 142 -11.19 -19.56 1.47
C ALA A 142 -11.71 -19.96 0.08
N ASP A 143 -12.18 -18.99 -0.71
CA ASP A 143 -12.65 -19.23 -2.08
C ASP A 143 -11.55 -19.78 -2.98
N ALA A 144 -10.32 -19.27 -2.83
CA ALA A 144 -9.16 -19.71 -3.60
C ALA A 144 -8.69 -21.13 -3.28
N LYS A 145 -9.08 -21.70 -2.12
CA LYS A 145 -8.83 -23.11 -1.77
C LYS A 145 -9.85 -24.04 -2.43
N ASN A 146 -11.10 -23.60 -2.51
CA ASN A 146 -12.22 -24.42 -3.00
C ASN A 146 -12.35 -24.41 -4.53
N LYS A 147 -12.01 -23.30 -5.18
CA LYS A 147 -12.09 -23.14 -6.64
C LYS A 147 -10.69 -22.89 -7.18
N ASN A 148 -10.30 -23.61 -8.23
CA ASN A 148 -9.00 -23.54 -8.89
C ASN A 148 -8.46 -22.10 -9.08
N GLY A 149 -7.76 -21.61 -8.06
CA GLY A 149 -6.78 -20.56 -8.14
C GLY A 149 -7.28 -19.11 -8.13
N LYS A 150 -6.39 -18.28 -7.59
CA LYS A 150 -6.38 -16.82 -7.41
C LYS A 150 -6.47 -16.00 -8.72
N MET A 151 -7.19 -16.48 -9.74
CA MET A 151 -7.15 -15.92 -11.10
C MET A 151 -7.80 -14.53 -11.16
N TYR A 152 -8.77 -14.23 -10.29
CA TYR A 152 -9.53 -12.98 -10.32
C TYR A 152 -9.59 -12.29 -8.95
N LEU A 153 -8.45 -11.72 -8.52
CA LEU A 153 -8.45 -10.84 -7.35
C LEU A 153 -8.81 -9.39 -7.73
N PRO A 154 -9.59 -8.69 -6.88
CA PRO A 154 -9.75 -7.24 -6.96
C PRO A 154 -8.41 -6.52 -6.97
N VAL A 155 -8.31 -5.40 -7.69
CA VAL A 155 -7.04 -4.66 -7.89
C VAL A 155 -6.37 -4.28 -6.57
N ASP A 156 -7.15 -3.87 -5.57
CA ASP A 156 -6.67 -3.49 -4.23
C ASP A 156 -6.04 -4.64 -3.45
N MET A 157 -6.47 -5.87 -3.73
CA MET A 157 -6.02 -7.09 -3.08
C MET A 157 -4.83 -7.74 -3.80
N ARG A 158 -4.48 -7.25 -4.99
CA ARG A 158 -3.30 -7.73 -5.71
C ARG A 158 -2.03 -7.25 -5.02
N VAL A 159 -1.02 -8.11 -4.97
CA VAL A 159 0.29 -7.75 -4.42
C VAL A 159 0.89 -6.60 -5.25
N LYS A 160 1.24 -5.51 -4.57
CA LYS A 160 1.88 -4.36 -5.21
C LYS A 160 3.34 -4.70 -5.53
N LYS A 161 3.63 -4.91 -6.82
CA LYS A 161 4.98 -5.10 -7.37
C LYS A 161 5.21 -4.11 -8.52
N THR A 162 6.47 -3.91 -8.91
CA THR A 162 6.78 -3.11 -10.10
C THR A 162 6.20 -3.76 -11.36
N ARG A 163 5.95 -2.96 -12.40
CA ARG A 163 5.41 -3.45 -13.68
C ARG A 163 6.32 -4.50 -14.32
N ALA A 164 7.64 -4.29 -14.28
CA ALA A 164 8.62 -5.25 -14.77
C ALA A 164 8.51 -6.60 -14.07
N ILE A 165 8.38 -6.61 -12.72
CA ILE A 165 8.22 -7.84 -11.95
C ILE A 165 6.89 -8.55 -12.24
N ARG A 166 5.82 -7.81 -12.56
CA ARG A 166 4.54 -8.42 -12.95
C ARG A 166 4.56 -9.05 -14.34
N ARG A 167 5.39 -8.54 -15.25
CA ARG A 167 5.48 -8.99 -16.66
C ARG A 167 6.55 -10.04 -16.92
N ARG A 168 7.54 -10.20 -16.03
CA ARG A 168 8.57 -11.23 -16.19
C ARG A 168 7.95 -12.64 -16.14
N LEU A 169 8.64 -13.59 -16.74
CA LEU A 169 8.29 -15.01 -16.68
C LEU A 169 8.25 -15.51 -15.23
N THR A 170 7.39 -16.49 -14.97
CA THR A 170 7.41 -17.22 -13.69
C THR A 170 8.72 -18.01 -13.57
N LYS A 171 9.17 -18.27 -12.34
CA LYS A 171 10.40 -19.04 -12.10
C LYS A 171 10.37 -20.40 -12.79
N ALA A 172 9.22 -21.09 -12.73
CA ALA A 172 9.01 -22.37 -13.37
C ALA A 172 9.13 -22.30 -14.91
N GLN A 173 8.57 -21.25 -15.54
CA GLN A 173 8.73 -21.03 -16.98
C GLN A 173 10.18 -20.72 -17.35
N ALA A 174 10.84 -19.84 -16.60
CA ALA A 174 12.23 -19.47 -16.85
C ALA A 174 13.21 -20.64 -16.63
N SER A 175 12.92 -21.54 -15.69
CA SER A 175 13.71 -22.74 -15.42
C SER A 175 13.31 -23.94 -16.28
N LYS A 176 12.26 -23.82 -17.11
CA LYS A 176 11.76 -24.94 -17.92
C LYS A 176 12.82 -25.25 -18.99
N LYS A 177 13.36 -26.46 -18.93
CA LYS A 177 14.35 -26.96 -19.89
C LYS A 177 13.64 -27.82 -20.93
N THR A 178 14.20 -27.85 -22.14
CA THR A 178 13.75 -28.81 -23.15
C THR A 178 14.20 -30.22 -22.76
N GLU A 179 13.51 -31.25 -23.24
CA GLU A 179 13.87 -32.64 -22.94
C GLU A 179 15.30 -32.97 -23.38
N LYS A 180 15.72 -32.45 -24.54
CA LYS A 180 17.09 -32.56 -25.04
C LYS A 180 18.10 -31.95 -24.08
N GLN A 181 17.82 -30.76 -23.55
CA GLN A 181 18.70 -30.09 -22.60
C GLN A 181 18.73 -30.82 -21.25
N ALA A 182 17.60 -31.35 -20.79
CA ALA A 182 17.53 -32.15 -19.57
C ALA A 182 18.37 -33.43 -19.68
N LYS A 183 18.23 -34.18 -20.78
CA LYS A 183 19.05 -35.37 -21.08
C LYS A 183 20.54 -35.05 -21.10
N LYS A 184 20.95 -33.94 -21.74
CA LYS A 184 22.36 -33.51 -21.78
C LYS A 184 22.92 -33.19 -20.39
N ILE A 185 22.15 -32.50 -19.55
CA ILE A 185 22.58 -32.13 -18.19
C ILE A 185 22.69 -33.38 -17.30
N ALA A 186 21.78 -34.34 -17.46
CA ALA A 186 21.83 -35.61 -16.73
C ALA A 186 23.05 -36.44 -17.14
N ALA A 187 23.35 -36.50 -18.45
CA ALA A 187 24.50 -37.23 -18.98
C ALA A 187 25.85 -36.63 -18.53
N PHE A 188 25.97 -35.29 -18.54
CA PHE A 188 27.24 -34.60 -18.25
C PHE A 188 27.06 -33.57 -17.12
N PRO A 189 27.01 -34.02 -15.85
CA PRO A 189 26.94 -33.10 -14.72
C PRO A 189 28.28 -32.36 -14.54
N THR A 190 28.21 -31.07 -14.20
CA THR A 190 29.41 -30.29 -13.84
C THR A 190 29.99 -30.82 -12.53
N ARG A 191 31.12 -31.51 -12.60
CA ARG A 191 31.81 -32.07 -11.44
C ARG A 191 32.82 -31.05 -10.88
N LYS A 192 32.97 -31.02 -9.55
CA LYS A 192 34.04 -30.27 -8.89
C LYS A 192 35.27 -31.18 -8.81
N TYR A 193 36.43 -30.68 -9.22
CA TYR A 193 37.70 -31.40 -9.12
C TYR A 193 38.81 -30.43 -8.67
N THR A 194 39.85 -30.98 -8.06
CA THR A 194 41.08 -30.26 -7.71
C THR A 194 42.25 -30.99 -8.32
N LEU A 195 43.32 -30.26 -8.64
CA LEU A 195 44.58 -30.85 -9.08
C LEU A 195 45.43 -31.12 -7.85
N LYS A 196 46.10 -32.27 -7.84
CA LYS A 196 47.10 -32.59 -6.82
C LYS A 196 48.36 -31.78 -7.17
N ALA A 197 48.95 -31.14 -6.15
CA ALA A 197 50.27 -30.53 -6.26
C ALA A 197 51.35 -31.62 -6.19
#